data_AF-A0A258E0C3-F1
#
_entry.id   AF-A0A258E0C3-F1
#
_cell.length_a   1.000
_cell.length_b   1.000
_cell.length_c   1.000
_cell.angle_alpha   90.00
_cell.angle_beta   90.00
_cell.angle_gamma   90.00
#
_symmetry.space_group_name_H-M   'P 1'
#
loop_
_entity.id
_entity.type
_entity.pdbx_description
1 polymer ?
#
loop_
_entity_poly.entity_id
_entity_poly.type
_entity_poly.pdbx_seq_one_letter_code
_entity_poly.pdbx_strand_id
1 'polypeptide(L)'
;MLLWAIIGYLILTVAVGAWSSRLVKNSSDFVLAGRSLPLFLSASALFATWFGSETIFGASSVYLEEGLLGVIEDPFGGALCLVLFGMFFLRPMYRMNVLTIGDVFKNIFGKRVEFFASVFMIPAYFGYVAAQLVALSLVLGAVTDLSLMEGILISSAIVVFYTFLGGMWAISITDFIQTTMIVIGLIWVAIMVAREAGGVGEIFAQAPPESFQFFPENTLNGWTNYFGAWIILGLGSIPSQDIYQRVMSSKSEKVAVQSTYLAGLFYVSFGLLPLFIALGAKVLYP
;
A
#
# COMPACT_ATOMS: atom_id res chain seq x y z
N MET A 1 23.80 -13.69 6.44
CA MET A 1 23.21 -13.84 5.07
C MET A 1 22.06 -12.87 4.85
N LEU A 2 21.06 -12.80 5.74
CA LEU A 2 19.93 -11.84 5.67
C LEU A 2 20.36 -10.37 5.58
N LEU A 3 21.28 -9.93 6.45
CA LEU A 3 21.79 -8.55 6.43
C LEU A 3 22.37 -8.15 5.06
N TRP A 4 23.16 -9.03 4.44
CA TRP A 4 23.72 -8.77 3.11
C TRP A 4 22.66 -8.71 2.01
N ALA A 5 21.60 -9.51 2.11
CA ALA A 5 20.47 -9.43 1.20
C ALA A 5 19.73 -8.09 1.34
N ILE A 6 19.52 -7.62 2.57
CA ILE A 6 18.90 -6.31 2.85
C ILE A 6 19.78 -5.17 2.33
N ILE A 7 21.09 -5.21 2.59
CA ILE A 7 22.03 -4.22 2.06
C ILE A 7 22.00 -4.23 0.53
N GLY A 8 22.03 -5.40 -0.10
CA GLY A 8 21.93 -5.54 -1.56
C GLY A 8 20.63 -4.96 -2.12
N TYR A 9 19.51 -5.21 -1.46
CA TYR A 9 18.20 -4.62 -1.79
C TYR A 9 18.22 -3.08 -1.67
N LEU A 10 18.75 -2.54 -0.58
CA LEU A 10 18.84 -1.07 -0.38
C LEU A 10 19.74 -0.42 -1.43
N ILE A 11 20.88 -1.04 -1.75
CA ILE A 11 21.78 -0.57 -2.82
C ILE A 11 21.04 -0.57 -4.16
N LEU A 12 20.30 -1.63 -4.47
CA LEU A 12 19.51 -1.71 -5.70
C LEU A 12 18.47 -0.58 -5.77
N THR A 13 17.72 -0.35 -4.68
CA THR A 13 16.73 0.73 -4.60
C THR A 13 17.36 2.10 -4.83
N VAL A 14 18.48 2.39 -4.16
CA VAL A 14 19.21 3.65 -4.33
C VAL A 14 19.78 3.79 -5.74
N ALA A 15 20.34 2.72 -6.31
CA ALA A 15 20.88 2.72 -7.66
C ALA A 15 19.80 2.97 -8.71
N VAL A 16 18.63 2.35 -8.57
CA VAL A 16 17.47 2.57 -9.44
C VAL A 16 16.96 4.01 -9.30
N GLY A 17 16.85 4.53 -8.08
CA GLY A 17 16.46 5.92 -7.84
C GLY A 17 17.43 6.92 -8.46
N ALA A 18 18.73 6.72 -8.26
CA ALA A 18 19.79 7.54 -8.84
C ALA A 18 19.81 7.46 -10.37
N TRP A 19 19.61 6.27 -10.97
CA TRP A 19 19.50 6.12 -12.42
C TRP A 19 18.26 6.84 -12.98
N SER A 20 17.13 6.74 -12.28
CA SER A 20 15.85 7.35 -12.67
C SER A 20 15.90 8.88 -12.64
N SER A 21 16.81 9.49 -11.88
CA SER A 21 17.05 10.95 -11.91
C SER A 21 17.33 11.49 -13.32
N ARG A 22 17.91 10.67 -14.20
CA ARG A 22 18.17 11.03 -15.61
C ARG A 22 16.90 11.23 -16.43
N LEU A 23 15.76 10.73 -15.95
CA LEU A 23 14.45 10.87 -16.58
C LEU A 23 13.75 12.18 -16.17
N VAL A 24 14.23 12.87 -15.14
CA VAL A 24 13.63 14.10 -14.61
C VAL A 24 14.28 15.32 -15.26
N LYS A 25 13.54 16.06 -16.09
CA LYS A 25 14.04 17.28 -16.74
C LYS A 25 13.35 18.56 -16.27
N ASN A 26 12.18 18.44 -15.69
CA ASN A 26 11.36 19.55 -15.21
C ASN A 26 10.49 19.11 -14.01
N SER A 27 9.74 20.05 -13.44
CA SER A 27 8.87 19.80 -12.29
C SER A 27 7.73 18.82 -12.58
N SER A 28 7.20 18.79 -13.80
CA SER A 28 6.16 17.82 -14.20
C SER A 28 6.71 16.38 -14.22
N ASP A 29 7.94 16.20 -14.69
CA ASP A 29 8.63 14.90 -14.62
C ASP A 29 8.87 14.48 -13.18
N PHE A 30 9.25 15.44 -12.32
CA PHE A 30 9.49 15.15 -10.91
C PHE A 30 8.22 14.73 -10.17
N VAL A 31 7.11 15.44 -10.37
CA VAL A 31 5.87 15.22 -9.61
C VAL A 31 5.01 14.11 -10.21
N LEU A 32 4.96 13.98 -11.55
CA LEU A 32 4.03 13.11 -12.27
C LEU A 32 4.69 12.19 -13.31
N ALA A 33 6.02 12.06 -13.33
CA ALA A 33 6.74 11.27 -14.33
C ALA A 33 6.37 11.65 -15.77
N GLY A 34 6.08 12.94 -16.01
CA GLY A 34 5.67 13.47 -17.30
C GLY A 34 4.38 12.85 -17.83
N ARG A 35 3.55 12.30 -16.93
CA ARG A 35 2.33 11.55 -17.24
C ARG A 35 2.57 10.48 -18.29
N SER A 36 3.59 9.68 -18.07
CA SER A 36 4.06 8.69 -19.04
C SER A 36 4.07 7.26 -18.48
N LEU A 37 3.55 7.04 -17.26
CA LEU A 37 3.57 5.72 -16.65
C LEU A 37 2.70 4.74 -17.44
N PRO A 38 3.25 3.59 -17.87
CA PRO A 38 2.47 2.50 -18.44
C PRO A 38 1.64 1.80 -17.37
N LEU A 39 0.68 0.96 -17.82
CA LEU A 39 -0.31 0.32 -16.96
C LEU A 39 0.28 -0.41 -15.75
N PHE A 40 1.27 -1.27 -15.95
CA PHE A 40 1.83 -2.07 -14.86
C PHE A 40 2.62 -1.25 -13.85
N LEU A 41 3.34 -0.20 -14.28
CA LEU A 41 4.01 0.71 -13.36
C LEU A 41 2.98 1.50 -12.54
N SER A 42 1.93 2.02 -13.17
CA SER A 42 0.86 2.75 -12.46
C SER A 42 0.11 1.85 -11.47
N ALA A 43 -0.25 0.63 -11.88
CA ALA A 43 -0.96 -0.30 -11.02
C ALA A 43 -0.11 -0.77 -9.85
N SER A 44 1.18 -1.05 -10.09
CA SER A 44 2.11 -1.45 -9.02
C SER A 44 2.39 -0.31 -8.07
N ALA A 45 2.51 0.93 -8.56
CA ALA A 45 2.68 2.08 -7.69
C ALA A 45 1.43 2.34 -6.81
N LEU A 46 0.23 2.16 -7.35
CA LEU A 46 -1.01 2.22 -6.57
C LEU A 46 -1.06 1.13 -5.50
N PHE A 47 -0.76 -0.12 -5.88
CA PHE A 47 -0.69 -1.25 -4.95
C PHE A 47 0.36 -1.02 -3.85
N ALA A 48 1.60 -0.68 -4.22
CA ALA A 48 2.71 -0.47 -3.30
C ALA A 48 2.49 0.67 -2.30
N THR A 49 1.67 1.66 -2.69
CA THR A 49 1.39 2.83 -1.83
C THR A 49 0.71 2.41 -0.52
N TRP A 50 -0.17 1.39 -0.56
CA TRP A 50 -0.88 0.90 0.62
C TRP A 50 -0.40 -0.45 1.11
N PHE A 51 0.19 -1.26 0.23
CA PHE A 51 0.71 -2.57 0.58
C PHE A 51 2.04 -2.47 1.34
N GLY A 52 1.95 -2.07 2.60
CA GLY A 52 3.08 -1.78 3.48
C GLY A 52 3.08 -2.60 4.76
N SER A 53 3.67 -2.04 5.82
CA SER A 53 3.75 -2.71 7.12
C SER A 53 2.39 -2.99 7.76
N GLU A 54 1.42 -2.12 7.49
CA GLU A 54 0.05 -2.24 7.99
C GLU A 54 -0.62 -3.52 7.46
N THR A 55 -0.64 -3.72 6.15
CA THR A 55 -1.22 -4.93 5.53
C THR A 55 -0.43 -6.19 5.89
N ILE A 56 0.90 -6.13 5.94
CA ILE A 56 1.72 -7.33 6.17
C ILE A 56 1.72 -7.74 7.65
N PHE A 57 1.93 -6.80 8.58
CA PHE A 57 2.06 -7.10 10.01
C PHE A 57 0.78 -6.79 10.80
N GLY A 58 0.18 -5.63 10.56
CA GLY A 58 -1.02 -5.18 11.27
C GLY A 58 -2.23 -6.06 10.99
N ALA A 59 -2.64 -6.15 9.71
CA ALA A 59 -3.80 -6.94 9.31
C ALA A 59 -3.62 -8.42 9.67
N SER A 60 -2.41 -8.98 9.49
CA SER A 60 -2.09 -10.34 9.93
C SER A 60 -2.32 -10.56 11.42
N SER A 61 -1.93 -9.60 12.27
CA SER A 61 -2.11 -9.70 13.71
C SER A 61 -3.59 -9.62 14.11
N VAL A 62 -4.31 -8.63 13.56
CA VAL A 62 -5.76 -8.46 13.78
C VAL A 62 -6.53 -9.69 13.30
N TYR A 63 -6.15 -10.25 12.15
CA TYR A 63 -6.77 -11.47 11.61
C TYR A 63 -6.65 -12.69 12.53
N LEU A 64 -5.52 -12.83 13.24
CA LEU A 64 -5.34 -13.94 14.18
C LEU A 64 -6.23 -13.84 15.42
N GLU A 65 -6.71 -12.63 15.74
CA GLU A 65 -7.57 -12.32 16.88
C GLU A 65 -9.05 -12.28 16.49
N GLU A 66 -9.37 -11.64 15.36
CA GLU A 66 -10.75 -11.28 14.96
C GLU A 66 -11.23 -11.99 13.67
N GLY A 67 -10.36 -12.77 13.01
CA GLY A 67 -10.68 -13.41 11.74
C GLY A 67 -10.90 -12.41 10.59
N LEU A 68 -11.61 -12.85 9.54
CA LEU A 68 -11.86 -12.00 8.37
C LEU A 68 -12.66 -10.72 8.69
N LEU A 69 -13.48 -10.73 9.75
CA LEU A 69 -14.27 -9.56 10.16
C LEU A 69 -13.40 -8.40 10.64
N GLY A 70 -12.29 -8.67 11.31
CA GLY A 70 -11.37 -7.61 11.80
C GLY A 70 -10.56 -6.95 10.67
N VAL A 71 -10.48 -7.58 9.50
CA VAL A 71 -9.66 -7.12 8.36
C VAL A 71 -10.51 -6.73 7.15
N ILE A 72 -11.78 -6.41 7.37
CA ILE A 72 -12.66 -5.89 6.31
C ILE A 72 -12.14 -4.55 5.77
N GLU A 73 -11.51 -3.74 6.61
CA GLU A 73 -10.90 -2.47 6.19
C GLU A 73 -9.74 -2.70 5.19
N ASP A 74 -8.84 -3.63 5.50
CA ASP A 74 -7.64 -3.95 4.70
C ASP A 74 -7.47 -5.48 4.59
N PRO A 75 -7.64 -6.10 3.40
CA PRO A 75 -7.54 -5.49 2.07
C PRO A 75 -8.86 -5.09 1.40
N PHE A 76 -10.01 -5.46 1.94
CA PHE A 76 -11.27 -5.38 1.19
C PHE A 76 -11.74 -3.94 0.97
N GLY A 77 -11.73 -3.10 2.01
CA GLY A 77 -12.02 -1.67 1.93
C GLY A 77 -11.08 -0.94 0.97
N GLY A 78 -9.78 -1.26 0.98
CA GLY A 78 -8.79 -0.72 0.04
C GLY A 78 -9.10 -1.02 -1.41
N ALA A 79 -9.43 -2.27 -1.70
CA ALA A 79 -9.85 -2.66 -3.04
C ALA A 79 -11.15 -1.95 -3.46
N LEU A 80 -12.12 -1.84 -2.55
CA LEU A 80 -13.35 -1.08 -2.80
C LEU A 80 -13.04 0.38 -3.14
N CYS A 81 -12.14 1.03 -2.41
CA CYS A 81 -11.73 2.42 -2.69
C CYS A 81 -11.18 2.55 -4.12
N LEU A 82 -10.25 1.68 -4.52
CA LEU A 82 -9.64 1.74 -5.86
C LEU A 82 -10.67 1.51 -6.97
N VAL A 83 -11.63 0.61 -6.75
CA VAL A 83 -12.72 0.36 -7.70
C VAL A 83 -13.68 1.56 -7.78
N LEU A 84 -14.14 2.09 -6.64
CA LEU A 84 -15.05 3.24 -6.61
C LEU A 84 -14.39 4.50 -7.18
N PHE A 85 -13.13 4.73 -6.83
CA PHE A 85 -12.34 5.84 -7.36
C PHE A 85 -12.22 5.75 -8.89
N GLY A 86 -11.83 4.58 -9.43
CA GLY A 86 -11.73 4.35 -10.87
C GLY A 86 -13.06 4.48 -11.62
N MET A 87 -14.15 4.04 -11.00
CA MET A 87 -15.48 4.03 -11.59
C MET A 87 -16.12 5.43 -11.66
N PHE A 88 -16.03 6.20 -10.57
CA PHE A 88 -16.82 7.42 -10.42
C PHE A 88 -15.99 8.71 -10.46
N PHE A 89 -14.79 8.71 -9.88
CA PHE A 89 -14.06 9.94 -9.59
C PHE A 89 -12.90 10.19 -10.55
N LEU A 90 -12.27 9.14 -11.04
CA LEU A 90 -11.00 9.24 -11.76
C LEU A 90 -11.11 10.03 -13.07
N ARG A 91 -12.09 9.72 -13.93
CA ARG A 91 -12.22 10.37 -15.26
C ARG A 91 -12.37 11.90 -15.17
N PRO A 92 -13.35 12.45 -14.41
CA PRO A 92 -13.48 13.91 -14.31
C PRO A 92 -12.22 14.55 -13.72
N MET A 93 -11.64 13.94 -12.68
CA MET A 93 -10.41 14.40 -12.04
C MET A 93 -9.21 14.42 -13.00
N TYR A 94 -9.04 13.37 -13.81
CA TYR A 94 -7.94 13.24 -14.76
C TYR A 94 -8.00 14.31 -15.86
N ARG A 95 -9.21 14.64 -16.32
CA ARG A 95 -9.44 15.67 -17.36
C ARG A 95 -9.19 17.09 -16.87
N MET A 96 -9.25 17.35 -15.56
CA MET A 96 -8.94 18.67 -14.99
C MET A 96 -7.46 19.04 -15.17
N ASN A 97 -6.59 18.06 -15.43
CA ASN A 97 -5.19 18.29 -15.75
C ASN A 97 -4.40 19.07 -14.65
N VAL A 98 -4.82 18.98 -13.39
CA VAL A 98 -4.15 19.63 -12.26
C VAL A 98 -3.13 18.71 -11.58
N LEU A 99 -2.30 19.26 -10.69
CA LEU A 99 -1.19 18.54 -10.05
C LEU A 99 -1.59 17.88 -8.72
N THR A 100 -2.52 18.50 -7.99
CA THR A 100 -2.91 18.03 -6.65
C THR A 100 -4.42 17.83 -6.54
N ILE A 101 -4.83 16.98 -5.60
CA ILE A 101 -6.25 16.86 -5.23
C ILE A 101 -6.77 18.17 -4.60
N GLY A 102 -5.89 18.96 -3.97
CA GLY A 102 -6.20 20.31 -3.51
C GLY A 102 -6.65 21.23 -4.65
N ASP A 103 -5.99 21.16 -5.80
CA ASP A 103 -6.39 21.92 -7.00
C ASP A 103 -7.73 21.44 -7.57
N VAL A 104 -8.08 20.17 -7.41
CA VAL A 104 -9.42 19.66 -7.74
C VAL A 104 -10.45 20.34 -6.84
N PHE A 105 -10.22 20.36 -5.52
CA PHE A 105 -11.11 21.06 -4.59
C PHE A 105 -11.22 22.55 -4.88
N LYS A 106 -10.12 23.19 -5.27
CA LYS A 106 -10.11 24.59 -5.70
C LYS A 106 -10.98 24.83 -6.93
N ASN A 107 -10.88 23.98 -7.94
CA ASN A 107 -11.64 24.13 -9.18
C ASN A 107 -13.15 23.93 -8.97
N ILE A 108 -13.53 23.07 -8.03
CA ILE A 108 -14.93 22.76 -7.75
C ILE A 108 -15.54 23.73 -6.72
N PHE A 109 -14.80 24.07 -5.65
CA PHE A 109 -15.32 24.77 -4.47
C PHE A 109 -14.59 26.07 -4.11
N GLY A 110 -13.48 26.39 -4.78
CA GLY A 110 -12.69 27.59 -4.56
C GLY A 110 -11.58 27.46 -3.50
N LYS A 111 -10.77 28.52 -3.38
CA LYS A 111 -9.53 28.56 -2.58
C LYS A 111 -9.71 28.27 -1.08
N ARG A 112 -10.87 28.60 -0.51
CA ARG A 112 -11.13 28.35 0.93
C ARG A 112 -11.17 26.86 1.22
N VAL A 113 -11.85 26.08 0.39
CA VAL A 113 -11.96 24.63 0.56
C VAL A 113 -10.64 23.93 0.24
N GLU A 114 -9.91 24.38 -0.79
CA GLU A 114 -8.53 23.95 -1.07
C GLU A 114 -7.63 24.06 0.18
N PHE A 115 -7.68 25.21 0.86
CA PHE A 115 -6.89 25.45 2.06
C PHE A 115 -7.26 24.50 3.20
N PHE A 116 -8.55 24.38 3.54
CA PHE A 116 -8.98 23.48 4.61
C PHE A 116 -8.69 22.01 4.28
N ALA A 117 -8.96 21.57 3.06
CA ALA A 117 -8.63 20.21 2.62
C ALA A 117 -7.14 19.92 2.81
N SER A 118 -6.26 20.83 2.38
CA SER A 118 -4.81 20.67 2.53
C SER A 118 -4.38 20.63 4.01
N VAL A 119 -4.95 21.50 4.85
CA VAL A 119 -4.66 21.57 6.30
C VAL A 119 -5.06 20.28 7.02
N PHE A 120 -6.15 19.62 6.62
CA PHE A 120 -6.55 18.35 7.23
C PHE A 120 -5.80 17.14 6.65
N MET A 121 -5.46 17.17 5.36
CA MET A 121 -4.78 16.04 4.71
C MET A 121 -3.30 15.92 5.08
N ILE A 122 -2.55 17.04 5.10
CA ILE A 122 -1.09 17.01 5.29
C ILE A 122 -0.70 16.36 6.64
N PRO A 123 -1.30 16.71 7.79
CA PRO A 123 -0.97 16.11 9.08
C PRO A 123 -1.17 14.58 9.12
N ALA A 124 -2.18 14.06 8.44
CA ALA A 124 -2.48 12.62 8.43
C ALA A 124 -1.32 11.81 7.83
N TYR A 125 -0.64 12.33 6.81
CA TYR A 125 0.51 11.66 6.20
C TYR A 125 1.73 11.56 7.11
N PHE A 126 1.89 12.45 8.11
CA PHE A 126 2.98 12.31 9.08
C PHE A 126 2.82 11.05 9.93
N GLY A 127 1.60 10.78 10.40
CA GLY A 127 1.30 9.56 11.16
C GLY A 127 1.54 8.32 10.31
N TYR A 128 1.04 8.32 9.06
CA TYR A 128 1.24 7.23 8.12
C TYR A 128 2.72 6.95 7.86
N VAL A 129 3.49 7.97 7.48
CA VAL A 129 4.92 7.83 7.18
C VAL A 129 5.72 7.41 8.42
N ALA A 130 5.38 7.96 9.60
CA ALA A 130 6.04 7.59 10.84
C ALA A 130 5.86 6.10 11.17
N ALA A 131 4.65 5.56 10.99
CA ALA A 131 4.38 4.13 11.20
C ALA A 131 5.23 3.25 10.28
N GLN A 132 5.37 3.62 9.00
CA GLN A 132 6.19 2.87 8.03
C GLN A 132 7.68 2.91 8.40
N LEU A 133 8.20 4.06 8.87
CA LEU A 133 9.59 4.19 9.30
C LEU A 133 9.89 3.38 10.57
N VAL A 134 8.94 3.33 11.51
CA VAL A 134 9.03 2.47 12.71
C VAL A 134 9.07 1.01 12.28
N ALA A 135 8.18 0.57 11.40
CA ALA A 135 8.15 -0.81 10.93
C ALA A 135 9.46 -1.21 10.23
N LEU A 136 10.02 -0.33 9.38
CA LEU A 136 11.30 -0.59 8.73
C LEU A 136 12.45 -0.68 9.75
N SER A 137 12.42 0.16 10.79
CA SER A 137 13.40 0.11 11.89
C SER A 137 13.30 -1.20 12.69
N LEU A 138 12.09 -1.69 12.96
CA LEU A 138 11.88 -2.99 13.62
C LEU A 138 12.45 -4.15 12.79
N VAL A 139 12.27 -4.12 11.46
CA VAL A 139 12.86 -5.12 10.56
C VAL A 139 14.39 -5.06 10.59
N LEU A 140 14.98 -3.86 10.59
CA LEU A 140 16.44 -3.70 10.69
C LEU A 140 16.97 -4.18 12.05
N GLY A 141 16.30 -3.83 13.15
CA GLY A 141 16.67 -4.29 14.50
C GLY A 141 16.51 -5.80 14.70
N ALA A 142 15.69 -6.49 13.89
CA ALA A 142 15.60 -7.95 13.93
C ALA A 142 16.82 -8.66 13.31
N VAL A 143 17.62 -7.96 12.49
CA VAL A 143 18.79 -8.52 11.80
C VAL A 143 20.12 -7.82 12.13
N THR A 144 20.06 -6.78 12.97
CA THR A 144 21.22 -5.98 13.42
C THR A 144 21.04 -5.59 14.88
N ASP A 145 22.10 -5.13 15.53
CA ASP A 145 22.03 -4.63 16.92
C ASP A 145 21.68 -3.12 17.00
N LEU A 146 21.04 -2.57 15.95
CA LEU A 146 20.66 -1.15 15.92
C LEU A 146 19.51 -0.87 16.89
N SER A 147 19.58 0.26 17.59
CA SER A 147 18.44 0.76 18.34
C SER A 147 17.31 1.22 17.40
N LEU A 148 16.09 1.29 17.92
CA LEU A 148 14.93 1.76 17.17
C LEU A 148 15.17 3.15 16.55
N MET A 149 15.81 4.06 17.28
CA MET A 149 16.11 5.41 16.81
C MET A 149 17.13 5.40 15.67
N GLU A 150 18.21 4.63 15.80
CA GLU A 150 19.22 4.51 14.74
C GLU A 150 18.61 3.92 13.46
N GLY A 151 17.79 2.86 13.59
CA GLY A 151 17.08 2.29 12.45
C GLY A 151 16.15 3.30 11.77
N ILE A 152 15.38 4.09 12.53
CA ILE A 152 14.51 5.14 11.96
C ILE A 152 15.34 6.19 11.20
N LEU A 153 16.45 6.66 11.78
CA LEU A 153 17.31 7.67 11.16
C LEU A 153 17.97 7.15 9.87
N ILE A 154 18.47 5.92 9.87
CA ILE A 154 19.08 5.29 8.70
C ILE A 154 18.02 5.08 7.59
N SER A 155 16.89 4.49 7.95
CA SER A 155 15.77 4.24 7.03
C SER A 155 15.24 5.52 6.41
N SER A 156 15.00 6.55 7.22
CA SER A 156 14.53 7.84 6.73
C SER A 156 15.55 8.51 5.81
N ALA A 157 16.85 8.49 6.15
CA ALA A 157 17.89 9.04 5.29
C ALA A 157 17.92 8.36 3.92
N ILE A 158 17.82 7.03 3.87
CA ILE A 158 17.80 6.27 2.60
C ILE A 158 16.55 6.61 1.79
N VAL A 159 15.37 6.56 2.41
CA VAL A 159 14.08 6.82 1.74
C VAL A 159 14.03 8.24 1.20
N VAL A 160 14.41 9.24 2.00
CA VAL A 160 14.48 10.64 1.58
C VAL A 160 15.46 10.80 0.43
N PHE A 161 16.64 10.18 0.50
CA PHE A 161 17.68 10.34 -0.51
C PHE A 161 17.23 9.87 -1.89
N TYR A 162 16.76 8.63 -2.04
CA TYR A 162 16.36 8.15 -3.38
C TYR A 162 15.07 8.80 -3.89
N THR A 163 14.15 9.17 -2.99
CA THR A 163 12.91 9.85 -3.35
C THR A 163 13.18 11.26 -3.86
N PHE A 164 14.08 11.99 -3.20
CA PHE A 164 14.48 13.33 -3.60
C PHE A 164 15.24 13.35 -4.94
N LEU A 165 16.02 12.31 -5.24
CA LEU A 165 16.82 12.28 -6.47
C LEU A 165 16.02 12.06 -7.75
N GLY A 166 15.00 11.18 -7.73
CA GLY A 166 14.35 10.76 -8.98
C GLY A 166 12.84 10.98 -9.06
N GLY A 167 12.22 11.55 -8.02
CA GLY A 167 10.79 11.89 -8.02
C GLY A 167 9.89 10.71 -8.40
N MET A 168 8.78 11.00 -9.08
CA MET A 168 7.77 10.01 -9.45
C MET A 168 8.31 8.87 -10.33
N TRP A 169 9.33 9.12 -11.16
CA TRP A 169 9.98 8.06 -11.95
C TRP A 169 10.72 7.07 -11.06
N ALA A 170 11.57 7.56 -10.14
CA ALA A 170 12.25 6.69 -9.18
C ALA A 170 11.24 5.88 -8.39
N ILE A 171 10.24 6.56 -7.80
CA ILE A 171 9.24 5.91 -6.96
C ILE A 171 8.49 4.83 -7.74
N SER A 172 7.98 5.13 -8.94
CA SER A 172 7.17 4.15 -9.69
C SER A 172 7.96 2.92 -10.14
N ILE A 173 9.25 3.10 -10.46
CA ILE A 173 10.13 1.99 -10.86
C ILE A 173 10.54 1.17 -9.64
N THR A 174 10.89 1.82 -8.52
CA THR A 174 11.18 1.12 -7.27
C THR A 174 9.95 0.37 -6.77
N ASP A 175 8.77 0.99 -6.80
CA ASP A 175 7.50 0.37 -6.39
C ASP A 175 7.21 -0.90 -7.21
N PHE A 176 7.46 -0.86 -8.53
CA PHE A 176 7.30 -2.03 -9.40
C PHE A 176 8.24 -3.18 -9.02
N ILE A 177 9.52 -2.89 -8.80
CA ILE A 177 10.53 -3.88 -8.41
C ILE A 177 10.19 -4.44 -7.02
N GLN A 178 9.90 -3.58 -6.06
CA GLN A 178 9.59 -3.92 -4.67
C GLN A 178 8.32 -4.75 -4.57
N THR A 179 7.25 -4.34 -5.24
CA THR A 179 6.00 -5.11 -5.33
C THR A 179 6.26 -6.51 -5.88
N THR A 180 7.03 -6.61 -6.95
CA THR A 180 7.37 -7.91 -7.56
C THR A 180 8.12 -8.80 -6.56
N MET A 181 9.10 -8.24 -5.85
CA MET A 181 9.86 -8.95 -4.83
C MET A 181 8.97 -9.39 -3.65
N ILE A 182 8.11 -8.51 -3.15
CA ILE A 182 7.18 -8.78 -2.05
C ILE A 182 6.22 -9.91 -2.43
N VAL A 183 5.59 -9.83 -3.61
CA VAL A 183 4.64 -10.85 -4.07
C VAL A 183 5.33 -12.22 -4.21
N ILE A 184 6.50 -12.27 -4.83
CA ILE A 184 7.28 -13.52 -4.96
C ILE A 184 7.66 -14.05 -3.57
N GLY A 185 8.11 -13.17 -2.67
CA GLY A 185 8.47 -13.53 -1.31
C GLY A 185 7.31 -14.10 -0.51
N LEU A 186 6.14 -13.44 -0.54
CA LEU A 186 4.93 -13.90 0.14
C LEU A 186 4.44 -15.24 -0.41
N ILE A 187 4.43 -15.42 -1.74
CA ILE A 187 4.06 -16.72 -2.35
C ILE A 187 5.03 -17.81 -1.88
N TRP A 188 6.32 -17.52 -1.87
CA TRP A 188 7.35 -18.47 -1.43
C TRP A 188 7.15 -18.87 0.04
N VAL A 189 6.96 -17.90 0.94
CA VAL A 189 6.71 -18.15 2.36
C VAL A 189 5.40 -18.91 2.56
N ALA A 190 4.33 -18.56 1.86
CA ALA A 190 3.06 -19.27 1.92
C ALA A 190 3.23 -20.75 1.51
N ILE A 191 4.01 -21.05 0.47
CA ILE A 191 4.30 -22.43 0.06
C ILE A 191 5.11 -23.16 1.13
N MET A 192 6.11 -22.52 1.75
CA MET A 192 6.92 -23.13 2.80
C MET A 192 6.07 -23.47 4.04
N VAL A 193 5.31 -22.49 4.53
CA VAL A 193 4.40 -22.66 5.67
C VAL A 193 3.38 -23.76 5.40
N ALA A 194 2.79 -23.78 4.20
CA ALA A 194 1.85 -24.84 3.82
C ALA A 194 2.50 -26.24 3.81
N ARG A 195 3.77 -26.36 3.40
CA ARG A 195 4.48 -27.66 3.41
C ARG A 195 4.82 -28.11 4.81
N GLU A 196 5.30 -27.21 5.66
CA GLU A 196 5.68 -27.51 7.03
C GLU A 196 4.45 -27.87 7.89
N ALA A 197 3.31 -27.20 7.66
CA ALA A 197 2.08 -27.46 8.39
C ALA A 197 1.35 -28.74 7.94
N GLY A 198 1.91 -29.54 7.04
CA GLY A 198 1.27 -30.77 6.53
C GLY A 198 0.29 -30.56 5.38
N GLY A 199 0.18 -29.34 4.85
CA GLY A 199 -0.63 -28.97 3.70
C GLY A 199 -1.59 -27.82 3.98
N VAL A 200 -2.09 -27.17 2.92
CA VAL A 200 -3.10 -26.10 3.03
C VAL A 200 -4.38 -26.59 3.73
N GLY A 201 -4.77 -27.85 3.47
CA GLY A 201 -5.95 -28.44 4.10
C GLY A 201 -5.84 -28.56 5.62
N GLU A 202 -4.65 -28.85 6.14
CA GLU A 202 -4.40 -28.96 7.58
C GLU A 202 -4.51 -27.60 8.26
N ILE A 203 -3.95 -26.55 7.63
CA ILE A 203 -4.06 -25.18 8.12
C ILE A 203 -5.52 -24.76 8.26
N PHE A 204 -6.35 -25.05 7.26
CA PHE A 204 -7.78 -24.72 7.30
C PHE A 204 -8.59 -25.59 8.25
N ALA A 205 -8.20 -26.84 8.46
CA ALA A 205 -8.86 -27.73 9.41
C ALA A 205 -8.61 -27.32 10.87
N GLN A 206 -7.44 -26.76 11.17
CA GLN A 206 -7.08 -26.28 12.52
C GLN A 206 -7.46 -24.82 12.77
N ALA A 207 -7.90 -24.09 11.74
CA ALA A 207 -8.32 -22.72 11.87
C ALA A 207 -9.60 -22.61 12.72
N PRO A 208 -9.68 -21.63 13.65
CA PRO A 208 -10.93 -21.32 14.34
C PRO A 208 -12.07 -21.06 13.33
N PRO A 209 -13.31 -21.53 13.60
CA PRO A 209 -14.45 -21.28 12.71
C PRO A 209 -14.67 -19.80 12.38
N GLU A 210 -14.36 -18.92 13.34
CA GLU A 210 -14.50 -17.47 13.23
C GLU A 210 -13.49 -16.88 12.23
N SER A 211 -12.36 -17.55 11.98
CA SER A 211 -11.31 -17.07 11.07
C SER A 211 -11.78 -16.85 9.64
N PHE A 212 -12.87 -17.51 9.21
CA PHE A 212 -13.43 -17.37 7.86
C PHE A 212 -14.79 -16.66 7.83
N GLN A 213 -15.29 -16.20 8.98
CA GLN A 213 -16.56 -15.50 9.04
C GLN A 213 -16.45 -14.16 8.31
N PHE A 214 -17.27 -13.97 7.27
CA PHE A 214 -17.26 -12.75 6.48
C PHE A 214 -18.41 -11.80 6.82
N PHE A 215 -19.51 -12.32 7.37
CA PHE A 215 -20.65 -11.51 7.77
C PHE A 215 -20.70 -11.40 9.29
N PRO A 216 -20.99 -10.20 9.83
CA PRO A 216 -21.06 -10.02 11.26
C PRO A 216 -22.25 -10.78 11.85
N GLU A 217 -22.29 -10.88 13.18
CA GLU A 217 -23.51 -11.29 13.86
C GLU A 217 -24.70 -10.42 13.45
N ASN A 218 -25.90 -11.01 13.40
CA ASN A 218 -27.11 -10.32 12.95
C ASN A 218 -27.68 -9.38 14.04
N THR A 219 -26.88 -8.41 14.42
CA THR A 219 -27.19 -7.33 15.36
C THR A 219 -26.99 -5.99 14.67
N LEU A 220 -27.69 -4.95 15.14
CA LEU A 220 -27.51 -3.61 14.60
C LEU A 220 -26.05 -3.14 14.74
N ASN A 221 -25.42 -3.42 15.89
CA ASN A 221 -24.03 -3.06 16.14
C ASN A 221 -23.06 -3.80 15.21
N GLY A 222 -23.26 -5.10 15.00
CA GLY A 222 -22.44 -5.90 14.09
C GLY A 222 -22.46 -5.36 12.66
N TRP A 223 -23.65 -5.12 12.11
CA TRP A 223 -23.79 -4.54 10.78
C TRP A 223 -23.29 -3.10 10.67
N THR A 224 -23.45 -2.30 11.73
CA THR A 224 -22.96 -0.91 11.74
C THR A 224 -21.44 -0.85 11.74
N ASN A 225 -20.77 -1.66 12.56
CA ASN A 225 -19.31 -1.76 12.59
C ASN A 225 -18.77 -2.32 11.27
N TYR A 226 -19.40 -3.36 10.73
CA TYR A 226 -19.02 -3.95 9.46
C TYR A 226 -19.13 -2.95 8.30
N PHE A 227 -20.24 -2.21 8.22
CA PHE A 227 -20.39 -1.14 7.23
C PHE A 227 -19.36 -0.03 7.44
N GLY A 228 -19.10 0.34 8.70
CA GLY A 228 -18.03 1.25 9.10
C GLY A 228 -16.67 0.84 8.54
N ALA A 229 -16.25 -0.40 8.78
CA ALA A 229 -14.97 -0.94 8.31
C ALA A 229 -14.82 -0.85 6.78
N TRP A 230 -15.89 -1.13 6.03
CA TRP A 230 -15.88 -0.97 4.57
C TRP A 230 -15.71 0.48 4.13
N ILE A 231 -16.41 1.43 4.76
CA ILE A 231 -16.42 2.81 4.29
C ILE A 231 -15.23 3.63 4.79
N ILE A 232 -14.63 3.26 5.93
CA ILE A 232 -13.47 3.97 6.51
C ILE A 232 -12.38 4.09 5.45
N LEU A 233 -11.96 2.96 4.88
CA LEU A 233 -10.95 2.97 3.84
C LEU A 233 -11.57 3.02 2.43
N GLY A 234 -12.72 2.36 2.22
CA GLY A 234 -13.42 2.30 0.93
C GLY A 234 -13.93 3.64 0.40
N LEU A 235 -14.32 4.57 1.28
CA LEU A 235 -14.71 5.93 0.91
C LEU A 235 -13.74 6.98 1.46
N GLY A 236 -13.22 6.79 2.68
CA GLY A 236 -12.37 7.79 3.33
C GLY A 236 -11.05 8.05 2.61
N SER A 237 -10.54 7.08 1.85
CA SER A 237 -9.29 7.23 1.09
C SER A 237 -9.49 7.75 -0.35
N ILE A 238 -10.73 7.91 -0.84
CA ILE A 238 -11.02 8.48 -2.17
C ILE A 238 -10.40 9.87 -2.39
N PRO A 239 -10.51 10.84 -1.46
CA PRO A 239 -9.94 12.17 -1.66
C PRO A 239 -8.43 12.24 -1.39
N SER A 240 -7.73 11.11 -1.27
CA SER A 240 -6.31 11.07 -0.90
C SER A 240 -5.37 11.54 -2.02
N GLN A 241 -4.29 12.23 -1.62
CA GLN A 241 -3.32 12.83 -2.56
C GLN A 241 -2.44 11.76 -3.21
N ASP A 242 -2.13 10.69 -2.49
CA ASP A 242 -1.32 9.57 -2.95
C ASP A 242 -2.03 8.80 -4.08
N ILE A 243 -3.30 8.39 -3.94
CA ILE A 243 -4.04 7.78 -5.08
C ILE A 243 -4.06 8.75 -6.25
N TYR A 244 -4.46 10.01 -5.99
CA TYR A 244 -4.59 11.02 -7.03
C TYR A 244 -3.30 11.19 -7.83
N GLN A 245 -2.17 11.36 -7.14
CA GLN A 245 -0.89 11.61 -7.79
C GLN A 245 -0.43 10.42 -8.64
N ARG A 246 -0.69 9.18 -8.21
CA ARG A 246 -0.36 7.97 -8.99
C ARG A 246 -1.19 7.89 -10.27
N VAL A 247 -2.52 8.06 -10.18
CA VAL A 247 -3.38 7.97 -11.36
C VAL A 247 -3.10 9.10 -12.35
N MET A 248 -2.76 10.29 -11.86
CA MET A 248 -2.42 11.44 -12.72
C MET A 248 -1.08 11.26 -13.44
N SER A 249 -0.22 10.35 -12.97
CA SER A 249 1.06 10.02 -13.60
C SER A 249 0.92 9.00 -14.74
N SER A 250 -0.26 8.39 -14.91
CA SER A 250 -0.55 7.46 -16.02
C SER A 250 -0.44 8.14 -17.39
N LYS A 251 -0.08 7.36 -18.41
CA LYS A 251 0.05 7.84 -19.80
C LYS A 251 -1.26 8.22 -20.49
N SER A 252 -2.40 7.80 -19.96
CA SER A 252 -3.71 8.16 -20.50
C SER A 252 -4.81 7.91 -19.47
N GLU A 253 -5.96 8.55 -19.65
CA GLU A 253 -7.16 8.31 -18.83
C GLU A 253 -7.55 6.83 -18.79
N LYS A 254 -7.45 6.13 -19.93
CA LYS A 254 -7.74 4.70 -20.01
C LYS A 254 -6.79 3.90 -19.11
N VAL A 255 -5.50 4.21 -19.15
CA VAL A 255 -4.49 3.54 -18.34
C VAL A 255 -4.69 3.86 -16.86
N ALA A 256 -5.03 5.10 -16.52
CA ALA A 256 -5.35 5.49 -15.15
C ALA A 256 -6.49 4.64 -14.58
N VAL A 257 -7.62 4.53 -15.28
CA VAL A 257 -8.77 3.68 -14.86
C VAL A 257 -8.39 2.21 -14.76
N GLN A 258 -7.71 1.67 -15.78
CA GLN A 258 -7.32 0.27 -15.75
C GLN A 258 -6.33 -0.03 -14.61
N SER A 259 -5.48 0.94 -14.25
CA SER A 259 -4.51 0.77 -13.18
C SER A 259 -5.15 0.68 -11.81
N THR A 260 -6.24 1.39 -11.54
CA THR A 260 -6.93 1.28 -10.25
C THR A 260 -7.64 -0.06 -10.09
N TYR A 261 -8.27 -0.57 -11.15
CA TYR A 261 -8.89 -1.89 -11.10
C TYR A 261 -7.86 -3.02 -10.96
N LEU A 262 -6.73 -2.90 -11.68
CA LEU A 262 -5.65 -3.88 -11.56
C LEU A 262 -4.99 -3.81 -10.17
N ALA A 263 -4.78 -2.62 -9.63
CA ALA A 263 -4.28 -2.44 -8.26
C ALA A 263 -5.25 -2.99 -7.22
N GLY A 264 -6.56 -2.74 -7.35
CA GLY A 264 -7.58 -3.31 -6.46
C GLY A 264 -7.61 -4.84 -6.51
N LEU A 265 -7.46 -5.43 -7.69
CA LEU A 265 -7.32 -6.88 -7.83
C LEU A 265 -6.07 -7.40 -7.11
N PHE A 266 -4.91 -6.77 -7.32
CA PHE A 266 -3.66 -7.11 -6.64
C PHE A 266 -3.79 -7.00 -5.12
N TYR A 267 -4.48 -5.96 -4.65
CA TYR A 267 -4.67 -5.68 -3.23
C TYR A 267 -5.44 -6.81 -2.53
N VAL A 268 -6.57 -7.25 -3.10
CA VAL A 268 -7.29 -8.41 -2.56
C VAL A 268 -6.48 -9.70 -2.74
N SER A 269 -5.93 -9.96 -3.93
CA SER A 269 -5.30 -11.25 -4.19
C SER A 269 -4.04 -11.48 -3.36
N PHE A 270 -3.20 -10.45 -3.24
CA PHE A 270 -1.94 -10.55 -2.50
C PHE A 270 -2.09 -10.16 -1.03
N GLY A 271 -3.10 -9.36 -0.66
CA GLY A 271 -3.44 -9.06 0.74
C GLY A 271 -3.95 -10.26 1.54
N LEU A 272 -4.47 -11.29 0.87
CA LEU A 272 -4.83 -12.55 1.52
C LEU A 272 -3.61 -13.42 1.86
N LEU A 273 -2.44 -13.20 1.23
CA LEU A 273 -1.25 -14.02 1.48
C LEU A 273 -0.69 -13.82 2.90
N PRO A 274 -0.50 -12.60 3.43
CA PRO A 274 -0.09 -12.40 4.82
C PRO A 274 -1.05 -13.06 5.83
N LEU A 275 -2.36 -12.95 5.61
CA LEU A 275 -3.36 -13.57 6.49
C LEU A 275 -3.24 -15.09 6.51
N PHE A 276 -3.07 -15.71 5.33
CA PHE A 276 -2.83 -17.15 5.22
C PHE A 276 -1.53 -17.57 5.91
N ILE A 277 -0.44 -16.81 5.72
CA ILE A 277 0.86 -17.08 6.35
C ILE A 277 0.72 -16.99 7.87
N ALA A 278 0.01 -15.99 8.39
CA ALA A 278 -0.23 -15.82 9.82
C ALA A 278 -1.00 -17.02 10.40
N LEU A 279 -2.05 -17.46 9.72
CA LEU A 279 -2.82 -18.64 10.13
C LEU A 279 -1.96 -19.90 10.19
N GLY A 280 -1.18 -20.15 9.14
CA GLY A 280 -0.28 -21.30 9.10
C GLY A 280 0.83 -21.21 10.16
N ALA A 281 1.32 -20.01 10.46
CA ALA A 281 2.27 -19.80 11.56
C ALA A 281 1.66 -20.14 12.92
N LYS A 282 0.39 -19.79 13.17
CA LYS A 282 -0.34 -20.15 14.39
C LYS A 282 -0.52 -21.67 14.55
N VAL A 283 -0.66 -22.39 13.44
CA VAL A 283 -0.74 -23.87 13.43
C VAL A 283 0.63 -24.50 13.74
N LEU A 284 1.71 -23.93 13.20
CA LEU A 284 3.08 -24.42 13.44
C LEU A 284 3.61 -24.07 14.84
N TYR A 285 3.21 -22.91 15.37
CA TYR A 285 3.68 -22.32 16.62
C TYR A 285 2.48 -21.82 17.45
N PRO A 286 1.74 -22.74 18.10
CA PRO A 286 0.52 -22.41 18.85
C PRO A 286 0.76 -21.62 20.14
#